data_AF-A0A093XQQ3-F1
#
_entry.id   AF-A0A093XQQ3-F1
#
_cell.length_a   1.000
_cell.length_b   1.000
_cell.length_c   1.000
_cell.angle_alpha   90.00
_cell.angle_beta   90.00
_cell.angle_gamma   90.00
#
_symmetry.space_group_name_H-M   'P 1'
#
loop_
_entity.id
_entity.type
_entity.pdbx_description
1 polymer ?
#
loop_
_entity_poly.entity_id
_entity_poly.type
_entity_poly.pdbx_seq_one_letter_code
_entity_poly.pdbx_strand_id
1 'polypeptide(L)'
;MLQNRKDLRDPGNFLFGTTDCSPGGGDVGLFYPKPEGSLIFKRAISAVHSKPYLKRYEKTRKKDQKRPPHQATSATSRSPPHSGPQYKPVRAISPFQQSLTPKNHYNVTEAACYFLLKNDDDDANLRQEVEQAVDMIRAAQHEDGYLNSYYTVRGISKRWTNVRDMHELYCLGHLVEACVAYEILTDSGRLLEPVMKALRHVDSVFGPEEGKLHGYPGHPEIELGLLRLYNLTKDPLPLKLAKYFILERCQKDENGEIFYDHEARAREGDPDDHMSTELPNPDVELKISGPKAVKLALRIPDWAASNYTCRSSLSGGELHDGYLHLPAVANATINLTFPLQPRKVYAHPKTGKDEICIMRGPLVYCVEDVGNPGVDIDHIALIDGPVADAPAATIADVEDVVTISSPRKELVNTNWPSLYSSEGWRYGELTKELTFVPFFLRMNRGGNGGMRVWVKGILS
;
A
#
# COMPACT_ATOMS: atom_id res chain seq x y z
N MET A 1 9.31 34.58 -3.42
CA MET A 1 9.77 33.25 -2.97
C MET A 1 9.36 32.20 -4.01
N LEU A 2 9.95 32.18 -5.22
CA LEU A 2 9.29 31.50 -6.37
C LEU A 2 10.22 30.80 -7.39
N GLN A 3 11.53 30.64 -7.13
CA GLN A 3 12.49 30.42 -8.24
C GLN A 3 13.18 29.05 -8.31
N ASN A 4 12.98 28.13 -7.35
CA ASN A 4 13.68 26.83 -7.28
C ASN A 4 12.80 25.58 -7.56
N ARG A 5 11.58 25.74 -8.08
CA ARG A 5 10.63 24.60 -8.21
C ARG A 5 10.86 23.62 -9.39
N LYS A 6 11.78 23.92 -10.31
CA LYS A 6 11.91 23.15 -11.57
C LYS A 6 12.48 21.73 -11.40
N ASP A 7 13.28 21.48 -10.37
CA ASP A 7 14.09 20.25 -10.24
C ASP A 7 13.28 19.01 -9.79
N LEU A 8 12.01 19.19 -9.43
CA LEU A 8 11.11 18.13 -8.95
C LEU A 8 10.21 17.54 -10.05
N ARG A 9 10.30 18.06 -11.28
CA ARG A 9 9.67 17.43 -12.46
C ARG A 9 10.59 16.44 -13.18
N ASP A 10 11.79 16.21 -12.67
CA ASP A 10 12.72 15.20 -13.17
C ASP A 10 12.45 13.84 -12.47
N PRO A 11 12.10 12.76 -13.21
CA PRO A 11 11.84 11.45 -12.63
C PRO A 11 13.08 10.76 -12.01
N GLY A 12 14.29 11.33 -12.14
CA GLY A 12 15.51 10.78 -11.55
C GLY A 12 15.60 10.78 -10.01
N ASN A 13 14.70 11.49 -9.31
CA ASN A 13 14.78 11.69 -7.85
C ASN A 13 13.90 10.74 -6.98
N PHE A 14 13.34 9.67 -7.54
CA PHE A 14 12.49 8.72 -6.79
C PHE A 14 13.30 7.61 -6.09
N LEU A 15 13.58 7.79 -4.80
CA LEU A 15 14.02 6.71 -3.91
C LEU A 15 12.81 5.94 -3.35
N PHE A 16 12.57 4.73 -3.87
CA PHE A 16 11.69 3.74 -3.24
C PHE A 16 12.52 2.83 -2.33
N GLY A 17 12.70 3.22 -1.07
CA GLY A 17 13.38 2.41 -0.06
C GLY A 17 12.41 1.58 0.77
N THR A 18 12.48 0.25 0.68
CA THR A 18 12.03 -0.62 1.77
C THR A 18 13.18 -0.75 2.75
N THR A 19 13.06 -0.16 3.95
CA THR A 19 14.07 -0.30 5.00
C THR A 19 14.12 -1.75 5.50
N ASP A 20 15.29 -2.36 5.44
CA ASP A 20 15.61 -3.55 6.23
C ASP A 20 16.75 -3.20 7.20
N CYS A 21 16.74 -3.81 8.39
CA CYS A 21 17.55 -3.39 9.52
C CYS A 21 18.74 -4.33 9.72
N SER A 22 19.95 -3.89 9.35
CA SER A 22 21.20 -4.59 9.68
C SER A 22 22.25 -3.61 10.24
N PRO A 23 22.90 -3.91 11.38
CA PRO A 23 23.79 -2.98 12.06
C PRO A 23 25.21 -2.99 11.47
N GLY A 24 25.57 -1.95 10.72
CA GLY A 24 26.93 -1.70 10.25
C GLY A 24 27.19 -0.19 10.15
N GLY A 25 28.12 0.33 10.96
CA GLY A 25 28.41 1.76 10.99
C GLY A 25 29.44 2.19 9.94
N GLY A 26 29.16 3.27 9.21
CA GLY A 26 30.11 3.93 8.30
C GLY A 26 29.53 5.25 7.79
N ASP A 27 30.31 6.33 7.85
CA ASP A 27 29.86 7.67 7.48
C ASP A 27 29.63 7.83 5.97
N VAL A 28 28.52 8.47 5.59
CA VAL A 28 28.16 8.74 4.19
C VAL A 28 28.09 10.25 3.93
N GLY A 29 29.12 10.79 3.30
CA GLY A 29 29.18 12.21 2.90
C GLY A 29 28.31 12.51 1.67
N LEU A 30 27.40 13.49 1.80
CA LEU A 30 26.50 13.91 0.73
C LEU A 30 27.17 14.91 -0.25
N PHE A 31 27.19 14.58 -1.54
CA PHE A 31 27.59 15.49 -2.63
C PHE A 31 26.49 15.62 -3.69
N TYR A 32 26.15 16.86 -4.04
CA TYR A 32 25.10 17.20 -5.01
C TYR A 32 25.69 17.77 -6.33
N PRO A 33 25.31 17.26 -7.51
CA PRO A 33 25.52 17.94 -8.80
C PRO A 33 24.33 18.87 -9.15
N LYS A 34 24.60 19.93 -9.93
CA LYS A 34 23.60 20.95 -10.34
C LYS A 34 22.87 20.61 -11.66
N PRO A 35 21.63 21.13 -11.85
CA PRO A 35 20.79 20.83 -13.01
C PRO A 35 21.08 21.75 -14.21
N GLU A 36 20.93 21.21 -15.43
CA GLU A 36 20.48 21.89 -16.68
C GLU A 36 20.21 20.79 -17.73
N GLY A 37 19.25 21.03 -18.64
CA GLY A 37 19.05 20.24 -19.87
C GLY A 37 17.84 19.29 -19.90
N SER A 38 16.62 19.83 -19.99
CA SER A 38 15.39 19.04 -20.19
C SER A 38 14.91 19.01 -21.64
N LEU A 39 14.75 17.82 -22.22
CA LEU A 39 13.74 17.44 -23.23
C LEU A 39 13.78 15.92 -23.48
N ILE A 40 12.71 15.36 -24.07
CA ILE A 40 12.60 13.94 -24.51
C ILE A 40 12.63 12.90 -23.36
N PHE A 41 11.54 12.80 -22.58
CA PHE A 41 11.29 11.66 -21.68
C PHE A 41 9.99 10.87 -22.00
N LYS A 42 9.21 11.29 -23.01
CA LYS A 42 7.88 10.75 -23.37
C LYS A 42 7.85 9.35 -24.04
N ARG A 43 8.84 8.48 -23.82
CA ARG A 43 8.86 7.11 -24.40
C ARG A 43 9.36 5.97 -23.50
N ALA A 44 9.78 6.24 -22.26
CA ALA A 44 10.26 5.19 -21.35
C ALA A 44 9.16 4.49 -20.53
N ILE A 45 7.97 5.10 -20.40
CA ILE A 45 6.89 4.65 -19.50
C ILE A 45 6.05 3.52 -20.12
N SER A 46 6.69 2.50 -20.72
CA SER A 46 6.00 1.32 -21.25
C SER A 46 5.80 0.22 -20.20
N ALA A 47 6.78 0.03 -19.30
CA ALA A 47 6.72 -1.00 -18.25
C ALA A 47 5.58 -0.79 -17.21
N VAL A 48 5.00 0.41 -17.14
CA VAL A 48 3.88 0.73 -16.24
C VAL A 48 2.51 0.49 -16.93
N HIS A 49 2.47 0.21 -18.24
CA HIS A 49 1.25 -0.22 -18.95
C HIS A 49 0.84 -1.68 -18.65
N SER A 50 1.22 -2.23 -17.49
CA SER A 50 0.81 -3.58 -17.10
C SER A 50 -0.71 -3.62 -16.88
N LYS A 51 -1.41 -4.29 -17.81
CA LYS A 51 -2.88 -4.40 -17.86
C LYS A 51 -3.56 -4.58 -16.49
N PRO A 52 -3.04 -5.39 -15.52
CA PRO A 52 -3.68 -5.58 -14.23
C PRO A 52 -3.79 -4.30 -13.37
N TYR A 53 -2.80 -3.40 -13.41
CA TYR A 53 -2.84 -2.17 -12.59
C TYR A 53 -3.81 -1.14 -13.16
N LEU A 54 -3.81 -0.93 -14.48
CA LEU A 54 -4.79 -0.08 -15.16
C LEU A 54 -6.21 -0.63 -15.00
N LYS A 55 -6.42 -1.95 -15.21
CA LYS A 55 -7.72 -2.60 -14.93
C LYS A 55 -8.14 -2.47 -13.46
N ARG A 56 -7.22 -2.56 -12.50
CA ARG A 56 -7.54 -2.39 -11.06
C ARG A 56 -7.96 -0.96 -10.76
N TYR A 57 -7.25 0.04 -11.29
CA TYR A 57 -7.64 1.45 -11.17
C TYR A 57 -9.02 1.71 -11.82
N GLU A 58 -9.21 1.29 -13.08
CA GLU A 58 -10.51 1.38 -13.76
C GLU A 58 -11.63 0.69 -12.99
N LYS A 59 -11.36 -0.44 -12.33
CA LYS A 59 -12.34 -1.20 -11.57
C LYS A 59 -12.69 -0.54 -10.23
N THR A 60 -11.76 0.20 -9.61
CA THR A 60 -12.08 1.14 -8.53
C THR A 60 -12.95 2.28 -9.09
N ARG A 61 -12.48 2.99 -10.12
CA ARG A 61 -13.18 4.13 -10.73
C ARG A 61 -14.62 3.78 -11.16
N LYS A 62 -14.82 2.67 -11.86
CA LYS A 62 -16.13 2.16 -12.31
C LYS A 62 -17.03 1.65 -11.18
N LYS A 63 -16.50 1.44 -9.97
CA LYS A 63 -17.26 1.02 -8.78
C LYS A 63 -17.68 2.22 -7.94
N ASP A 64 -16.84 3.25 -7.86
CA ASP A 64 -17.16 4.49 -7.15
C ASP A 64 -17.98 5.47 -8.03
N GLN A 65 -17.71 5.60 -9.34
CA GLN A 65 -18.58 6.32 -10.29
C GLN A 65 -20.00 5.71 -10.41
N LYS A 66 -20.24 4.50 -9.89
CA LYS A 66 -21.57 3.87 -9.80
C LYS A 66 -22.28 4.10 -8.47
N ARG A 67 -21.67 4.84 -7.53
CA ARG A 67 -22.31 5.33 -6.31
C ARG A 67 -22.71 6.79 -6.51
N PRO A 68 -24.01 7.13 -6.59
CA PRO A 68 -24.42 8.53 -6.49
C PRO A 68 -24.01 9.09 -5.11
N PRO A 69 -23.72 10.39 -4.97
CA PRO A 69 -23.14 10.96 -3.75
C PRO A 69 -23.97 10.69 -2.48
N HIS A 70 -25.31 10.62 -2.61
CA HIS A 70 -26.21 10.30 -1.51
C HIS A 70 -26.19 8.82 -1.06
N GLN A 71 -25.47 7.92 -1.75
CA GLN A 71 -25.27 6.52 -1.34
C GLN A 71 -23.92 6.25 -0.67
N ALA A 72 -23.02 7.24 -0.58
CA ALA A 72 -21.81 7.12 0.24
C ALA A 72 -22.13 6.87 1.74
N THR A 73 -23.33 7.25 2.18
CA THR A 73 -23.84 7.11 3.56
C THR A 73 -25.00 6.11 3.71
N SER A 74 -25.44 5.43 2.65
CA SER A 74 -26.58 4.48 2.72
C SER A 74 -26.30 3.13 2.04
N ALA A 75 -26.16 2.07 2.82
CA ALA A 75 -26.14 0.71 2.31
C ALA A 75 -27.56 0.26 1.90
N THR A 76 -27.87 0.29 0.61
CA THR A 76 -29.17 -0.13 0.07
C THR A 76 -29.30 -1.65 -0.02
N SER A 77 -30.42 -2.19 0.45
CA SER A 77 -30.73 -3.61 0.46
C SER A 77 -31.09 -4.18 -0.92
N ARG A 78 -30.96 -5.52 -1.05
CA ARG A 78 -31.80 -6.33 -1.93
C ARG A 78 -32.42 -7.43 -1.08
N SER A 79 -33.74 -7.44 -0.98
CA SER A 79 -34.50 -8.44 -0.25
C SER A 79 -35.26 -9.35 -1.23
N PRO A 80 -35.29 -10.68 -1.03
CA PRO A 80 -36.40 -11.49 -1.52
C PRO A 80 -37.68 -11.16 -0.71
N PRO A 81 -38.88 -11.47 -1.23
CA PRO A 81 -40.13 -11.10 -0.56
C PRO A 81 -40.48 -12.07 0.58
N HIS A 82 -40.76 -11.55 1.78
CA HIS A 82 -41.95 -11.88 2.59
C HIS A 82 -42.05 -11.03 3.87
N SER A 83 -43.29 -10.64 4.20
CA SER A 83 -43.86 -10.24 5.51
C SER A 83 -42.99 -9.53 6.57
N GLY A 84 -43.33 -8.27 6.87
CA GLY A 84 -43.20 -7.68 8.22
C GLY A 84 -42.12 -6.60 8.40
N PRO A 85 -42.49 -5.35 8.77
CA PRO A 85 -41.54 -4.26 8.97
C PRO A 85 -40.90 -4.26 10.38
N GLN A 86 -40.04 -5.25 10.68
CA GLN A 86 -39.06 -5.10 11.76
C GLN A 86 -37.82 -4.37 11.24
N TYR A 87 -37.82 -3.04 11.34
CA TYR A 87 -36.65 -2.22 11.08
C TYR A 87 -35.55 -2.53 12.11
N LYS A 88 -34.54 -3.32 11.71
CA LYS A 88 -33.30 -3.42 12.48
C LYS A 88 -32.63 -2.04 12.50
N PRO A 89 -32.19 -1.52 13.66
CA PRO A 89 -31.56 -0.21 13.73
C PRO A 89 -30.27 -0.20 12.93
N VAL A 90 -30.11 0.80 12.07
CA VAL A 90 -28.85 1.06 11.38
C VAL A 90 -27.81 1.44 12.45
N ARG A 91 -26.68 0.74 12.48
CA ARG A 91 -25.56 1.11 13.36
C ARG A 91 -25.12 2.53 13.01
N ALA A 92 -25.23 3.45 13.97
CA ALA A 92 -24.66 4.79 13.83
C ALA A 92 -23.14 4.67 13.64
N ILE A 93 -22.59 5.44 12.70
CA ILE A 93 -21.14 5.55 12.47
C ILE A 93 -20.52 6.12 13.75
N SER A 94 -19.49 5.46 14.32
CA SER A 94 -18.92 5.89 15.60
C SER A 94 -18.24 7.27 15.49
N PRO A 95 -18.10 8.03 16.59
CA PRO A 95 -17.36 9.31 16.57
C PRO A 95 -15.95 9.20 15.99
N PHE A 96 -15.25 8.10 16.30
CA PHE A 96 -13.95 7.73 15.73
C PHE A 96 -14.00 7.49 14.21
N GLN A 97 -15.02 6.79 13.71
CA GLN A 97 -15.21 6.64 12.26
C GLN A 97 -15.61 7.96 11.58
N GLN A 98 -16.23 8.90 12.29
CA GLN A 98 -16.55 10.23 11.78
C GLN A 98 -15.32 11.15 11.73
N SER A 99 -14.40 11.08 12.70
CA SER A 99 -13.17 11.90 12.70
C SER A 99 -12.19 11.53 11.57
N LEU A 100 -12.24 10.28 11.10
CA LEU A 100 -11.50 9.79 9.93
C LEU A 100 -12.08 10.24 8.57
N THR A 101 -13.26 10.88 8.52
CA THR A 101 -13.88 11.27 7.23
C THR A 101 -13.11 12.29 6.36
N PRO A 102 -12.29 13.22 6.89
CA PRO A 102 -11.48 14.10 6.05
C PRO A 102 -10.47 13.32 5.21
N LYS A 103 -9.75 12.35 5.82
CA LYS A 103 -8.74 11.50 5.17
C LYS A 103 -9.21 10.96 3.82
N ASN A 104 -10.42 10.39 3.78
CA ASN A 104 -10.95 9.72 2.59
C ASN A 104 -10.99 10.65 1.36
N HIS A 105 -11.26 11.95 1.54
CA HIS A 105 -11.25 12.94 0.46
C HIS A 105 -9.81 13.23 0.01
N TYR A 106 -8.87 13.29 0.94
CA TYR A 106 -7.47 13.58 0.67
C TYR A 106 -6.79 12.43 -0.09
N ASN A 107 -6.94 11.16 0.32
CA ASN A 107 -6.34 10.04 -0.41
C ASN A 107 -6.99 9.81 -1.78
N VAL A 108 -8.29 10.10 -1.96
CA VAL A 108 -8.92 10.08 -3.29
C VAL A 108 -8.32 11.19 -4.18
N THR A 109 -8.11 12.39 -3.63
CA THR A 109 -7.45 13.50 -4.33
C THR A 109 -6.00 13.14 -4.70
N GLU A 110 -5.23 12.57 -3.78
CA GLU A 110 -3.86 12.11 -4.01
C GLU A 110 -3.78 11.04 -5.11
N ALA A 111 -4.63 10.01 -5.03
CA ALA A 111 -4.69 8.94 -6.01
C ALA A 111 -5.16 9.42 -7.39
N ALA A 112 -6.06 10.41 -7.45
CA ALA A 112 -6.44 11.07 -8.69
C ALA A 112 -5.27 11.87 -9.28
N CYS A 113 -4.55 12.64 -8.47
CA CYS A 113 -3.35 13.37 -8.91
C CYS A 113 -2.28 12.44 -9.48
N TYR A 114 -1.98 11.30 -8.84
CA TYR A 114 -1.05 10.31 -9.40
C TYR A 114 -1.57 9.62 -10.66
N PHE A 115 -2.88 9.38 -10.77
CA PHE A 115 -3.43 8.83 -12.01
C PHE A 115 -3.29 9.81 -13.17
N LEU A 116 -3.61 11.09 -12.97
CA LEU A 116 -3.44 12.14 -13.98
C LEU A 116 -1.96 12.28 -14.38
N LEU A 117 -1.03 12.31 -13.41
CA LEU A 117 0.42 12.26 -13.63
C LEU A 117 0.92 11.02 -14.40
N LYS A 118 0.16 9.91 -14.41
CA LYS A 118 0.50 8.67 -15.13
C LYS A 118 -0.14 8.57 -16.51
N ASN A 119 -1.14 9.41 -16.82
CA ASN A 119 -1.91 9.38 -18.05
C ASN A 119 -1.95 10.79 -18.68
N ASP A 120 -0.81 11.51 -18.65
CA ASP A 120 -0.58 12.82 -19.28
C ASP A 120 -1.64 13.93 -19.02
N ASP A 121 -2.41 13.82 -17.91
CA ASP A 121 -3.56 14.67 -17.53
C ASP A 121 -4.79 14.56 -18.49
N ASP A 122 -4.91 13.45 -19.24
CA ASP A 122 -5.92 13.25 -20.30
C ASP A 122 -7.39 13.18 -19.81
N ASP A 123 -7.66 12.89 -18.53
CA ASP A 123 -9.04 12.80 -17.98
C ASP A 123 -9.51 14.14 -17.39
N ALA A 124 -9.98 15.02 -18.27
CA ALA A 124 -10.46 16.36 -17.91
C ALA A 124 -11.60 16.38 -16.87
N ASN A 125 -12.42 15.31 -16.78
CA ASN A 125 -13.47 15.23 -15.76
C ASN A 125 -12.86 14.95 -14.38
N LEU A 126 -11.95 13.97 -14.29
CA LEU A 126 -11.22 13.68 -13.05
C LEU A 126 -10.36 14.88 -12.62
N ARG A 127 -9.77 15.61 -13.58
CA ARG A 127 -9.04 16.86 -13.28
C ARG A 127 -9.98 17.93 -12.71
N GLN A 128 -11.21 18.05 -13.22
CA GLN A 128 -12.23 18.94 -12.64
C GLN A 128 -12.65 18.51 -11.22
N GLU A 129 -12.83 17.21 -10.97
CA GLU A 129 -13.11 16.66 -9.63
C GLU A 129 -11.99 17.00 -8.63
N VAL A 130 -10.72 16.94 -9.05
CA VAL A 130 -9.55 17.35 -8.24
C VAL A 130 -9.57 18.84 -7.90
N GLU A 131 -9.80 19.73 -8.87
CA GLU A 131 -9.86 21.18 -8.58
C GLU A 131 -11.06 21.53 -7.67
N GLN A 132 -12.20 20.86 -7.83
CA GLN A 132 -13.36 21.00 -6.93
C GLN A 132 -13.04 20.55 -5.50
N ALA A 133 -12.29 19.45 -5.33
CA ALA A 133 -11.83 19.00 -4.03
C ALA A 133 -10.90 20.03 -3.36
N VAL A 134 -9.97 20.62 -4.12
CA VAL A 134 -9.08 21.70 -3.64
C VAL A 134 -9.86 22.95 -3.21
N ASP A 135 -10.88 23.36 -3.97
CA ASP A 135 -11.69 24.53 -3.60
C ASP A 135 -12.60 24.28 -2.40
N MET A 136 -13.14 23.07 -2.22
CA MET A 136 -13.83 22.68 -0.97
C MET A 136 -12.88 22.68 0.24
N ILE A 137 -11.65 22.20 0.07
CA ILE A 137 -10.61 22.20 1.11
C ILE A 137 -10.28 23.64 1.53
N ARG A 138 -10.08 24.54 0.56
CA ARG A 138 -9.78 25.96 0.80
C ARG A 138 -10.95 26.69 1.48
N ALA A 139 -12.18 26.42 1.06
CA ALA A 139 -13.38 27.01 1.66
C ALA A 139 -13.70 26.50 3.08
N ALA A 140 -13.21 25.31 3.47
CA ALA A 140 -13.46 24.71 4.77
C ALA A 140 -12.41 25.07 5.86
N GLN A 141 -11.37 25.83 5.51
CA GLN A 141 -10.29 26.18 6.44
C GLN A 141 -10.65 27.40 7.31
N HIS A 142 -10.36 27.31 8.61
CA HIS A 142 -10.59 28.37 9.59
C HIS A 142 -9.59 29.53 9.44
N GLU A 143 -9.91 30.68 10.06
CA GLU A 143 -9.10 31.90 9.98
C GLU A 143 -7.68 31.72 10.53
N ASP A 144 -7.49 30.91 11.58
CA ASP A 144 -6.16 30.57 12.13
C ASP A 144 -5.37 29.59 11.24
N GLY A 145 -6.06 28.77 10.45
CA GLY A 145 -5.48 27.72 9.60
C GLY A 145 -5.93 26.31 9.94
N TYR A 146 -6.68 26.12 11.04
CA TYR A 146 -7.23 24.82 11.39
C TYR A 146 -8.16 24.26 10.30
N LEU A 147 -8.09 22.95 10.06
CA LEU A 147 -8.87 22.27 9.04
C LEU A 147 -9.17 20.81 9.44
N ASN A 148 -10.34 20.60 10.04
CA ASN A 148 -10.89 19.27 10.29
C ASN A 148 -12.43 19.36 10.31
N SER A 149 -13.12 18.61 9.43
CA SER A 149 -14.58 18.72 9.30
C SER A 149 -15.34 18.22 10.53
N TYR A 150 -14.84 17.18 11.20
CA TYR A 150 -15.47 16.61 12.39
C TYR A 150 -15.56 17.66 13.51
N TYR A 151 -14.44 18.27 13.90
CA TYR A 151 -14.45 19.28 14.96
C TYR A 151 -15.12 20.60 14.54
N THR A 152 -14.99 20.99 13.26
CA THR A 152 -15.73 22.14 12.71
C THR A 152 -17.24 21.99 12.90
N VAL A 153 -17.79 20.79 12.74
CA VAL A 153 -19.23 20.51 12.86
C VAL A 153 -19.65 20.10 14.28
N ARG A 154 -18.79 19.41 15.04
CA ARG A 154 -19.10 18.84 16.37
C ARG A 154 -18.70 19.73 17.56
N GLY A 155 -17.97 20.81 17.32
CA GLY A 155 -17.57 21.80 18.33
C GLY A 155 -16.08 22.12 18.22
N ILE A 156 -15.75 23.25 17.59
CA ILE A 156 -14.37 23.68 17.33
C ILE A 156 -13.53 23.85 18.60
N SER A 157 -14.17 24.14 19.73
CA SER A 157 -13.56 24.23 21.07
C SER A 157 -13.05 22.90 21.64
N LYS A 158 -13.32 21.76 20.96
CA LYS A 158 -12.82 20.43 21.35
C LYS A 158 -11.64 19.93 20.49
N ARG A 159 -11.15 20.75 19.56
CA ARG A 159 -9.94 20.43 18.79
C ARG A 159 -8.75 20.21 19.71
N TRP A 160 -7.86 19.30 19.34
CA TRP A 160 -6.64 18.92 20.06
C TRP A 160 -6.84 18.31 21.47
N THR A 161 -8.08 18.05 21.93
CA THR A 161 -8.31 17.42 23.25
C THR A 161 -8.25 15.89 23.23
N ASN A 162 -8.00 15.28 22.07
CA ASN A 162 -7.84 13.83 21.89
C ASN A 162 -7.02 13.57 20.60
N VAL A 163 -5.74 13.90 20.64
CA VAL A 163 -4.79 13.78 19.51
C VAL A 163 -4.46 12.30 19.22
N ARG A 164 -4.59 11.43 20.23
CA ARG A 164 -4.42 9.97 20.13
C ARG A 164 -5.51 9.32 19.24
N ASP A 165 -6.79 9.48 19.58
CA ASP A 165 -7.87 8.72 18.93
C ASP A 165 -8.64 9.53 17.87
N MET A 166 -8.61 10.87 17.90
CA MET A 166 -9.45 11.68 17.00
C MET A 166 -8.74 12.17 15.73
N HIS A 167 -7.54 11.66 15.46
CA HIS A 167 -6.92 11.63 14.13
C HIS A 167 -6.79 13.00 13.42
N GLU A 168 -6.71 14.11 14.16
CA GLU A 168 -6.64 15.45 13.58
C GLU A 168 -5.35 15.68 12.79
N LEU A 169 -4.20 15.43 13.42
CA LEU A 169 -2.87 15.48 12.78
C LEU A 169 -2.74 14.41 11.68
N TYR A 170 -3.33 13.23 11.86
CA TYR A 170 -3.35 12.16 10.86
C TYR A 170 -4.09 12.56 9.57
N CYS A 171 -5.28 13.15 9.71
CA CYS A 171 -6.01 13.69 8.57
C CYS A 171 -5.22 14.82 7.88
N LEU A 172 -4.54 15.68 8.65
CA LEU A 172 -3.67 16.71 8.11
C LEU A 172 -2.45 16.12 7.38
N GLY A 173 -1.89 15.00 7.84
CA GLY A 173 -0.82 14.29 7.14
C GLY A 173 -1.22 13.81 5.75
N HIS A 174 -2.38 13.16 5.62
CA HIS A 174 -2.90 12.79 4.28
C HIS A 174 -3.27 14.00 3.42
N LEU A 175 -3.65 15.14 4.01
CA LEU A 175 -3.80 16.38 3.27
C LEU A 175 -2.45 16.91 2.75
N VAL A 176 -1.38 16.76 3.54
CA VAL A 176 -0.01 17.10 3.11
C VAL A 176 0.45 16.15 1.98
N GLU A 177 0.17 14.86 2.06
CA GLU A 177 0.45 13.89 0.98
C GLU A 177 -0.30 14.26 -0.31
N ALA A 178 -1.59 14.54 -0.22
CA ALA A 178 -2.43 15.03 -1.32
C ALA A 178 -1.90 16.36 -1.91
N CYS A 179 -1.38 17.25 -1.06
CA CYS A 179 -0.72 18.48 -1.48
C CYS A 179 0.57 18.22 -2.26
N VAL A 180 1.41 17.27 -1.83
CA VAL A 180 2.62 16.90 -2.57
C VAL A 180 2.25 16.36 -3.95
N ALA A 181 1.25 15.48 -4.04
CA ALA A 181 0.77 14.96 -5.33
C ALA A 181 0.19 16.06 -6.25
N TYR A 182 -0.62 16.97 -5.69
CA TYR A 182 -1.25 18.06 -6.44
C TYR A 182 -0.25 19.14 -6.89
N GLU A 183 0.77 19.48 -6.08
CA GLU A 183 1.81 20.42 -6.50
C GLU A 183 2.78 19.78 -7.53
N ILE A 184 3.00 18.46 -7.51
CA ILE A 184 3.74 17.77 -8.58
C ILE A 184 2.93 17.76 -9.90
N LEU A 185 1.61 17.58 -9.84
CA LEU A 185 0.73 17.67 -11.01
C LEU A 185 0.60 19.10 -11.55
N THR A 186 0.40 20.09 -10.68
CA THR A 186 -0.07 21.43 -11.08
C THR A 186 0.94 22.55 -10.90
N ASP A 187 1.84 22.45 -9.91
CA ASP A 187 2.76 23.51 -9.47
C ASP A 187 2.05 24.86 -9.20
N SER A 188 0.77 24.81 -8.82
CA SER A 188 -0.12 25.98 -8.81
C SER A 188 -0.11 26.76 -7.49
N GLY A 189 0.39 26.18 -6.40
CA GLY A 189 0.33 26.74 -5.05
C GLY A 189 -1.06 26.67 -4.39
N ARG A 190 -2.12 26.31 -5.10
CA ARG A 190 -3.52 26.41 -4.62
C ARG A 190 -3.79 25.55 -3.39
N LEU A 191 -3.19 24.35 -3.32
CA LEU A 191 -3.29 23.47 -2.16
C LEU A 191 -2.13 23.67 -1.17
N LEU A 192 -0.96 24.13 -1.63
CA LEU A 192 0.16 24.46 -0.75
C LEU A 192 -0.13 25.64 0.19
N GLU A 193 -0.81 26.67 -0.29
CA GLU A 193 -1.22 27.84 0.51
C GLU A 193 -1.98 27.46 1.79
N PRO A 194 -3.13 26.76 1.73
CA PRO A 194 -3.87 26.35 2.93
C PRO A 194 -3.10 25.32 3.76
N VAL A 195 -2.34 24.41 3.14
CA VAL A 195 -1.52 23.43 3.87
C VAL A 195 -0.45 24.11 4.71
N MET A 196 0.33 25.02 4.13
CA MET A 196 1.33 25.78 4.89
C MET A 196 0.70 26.69 5.95
N LYS A 197 -0.56 27.12 5.78
CA LYS A 197 -1.34 27.80 6.82
C LYS A 197 -1.70 26.84 7.97
N ALA A 198 -2.18 25.64 7.66
CA ALA A 198 -2.47 24.61 8.66
C ALA A 198 -1.21 24.16 9.42
N LEU A 199 -0.05 24.09 8.76
CA LEU A 199 1.22 23.77 9.43
C LEU A 199 1.70 24.89 10.37
N ARG A 200 1.47 26.17 10.03
CA ARG A 200 1.72 27.28 10.98
C ARG A 200 0.79 27.25 12.19
N HIS A 201 -0.46 26.80 12.00
CA HIS A 201 -1.40 26.56 13.10
C HIS A 201 -1.00 25.35 13.98
N VAL A 202 -0.43 24.30 13.38
CA VAL A 202 0.15 23.19 14.16
C VAL A 202 1.38 23.67 14.95
N ASP A 203 2.27 24.46 14.35
CA ASP A 203 3.46 24.98 15.04
C ASP A 203 3.18 26.04 16.10
N SER A 204 1.99 26.66 16.13
CA SER A 204 1.59 27.52 17.25
C SER A 204 0.98 26.73 18.42
N VAL A 205 0.48 25.51 18.18
CA VAL A 205 -0.17 24.65 19.19
C VAL A 205 0.77 23.59 19.76
N PHE A 206 1.65 23.02 18.93
CA PHE A 206 2.52 21.89 19.28
C PHE A 206 4.00 22.28 19.20
N GLY A 207 4.81 21.69 20.08
CA GLY A 207 6.23 21.95 20.19
C GLY A 207 6.74 21.86 21.64
N PRO A 208 8.07 21.92 21.85
CA PRO A 208 8.69 21.89 23.18
C PRO A 208 8.77 23.28 23.84
N GLU A 209 8.16 24.31 23.24
CA GLU A 209 8.13 25.67 23.79
C GLU A 209 7.01 25.83 24.85
N GLU A 210 7.32 26.47 25.98
CA GLU A 210 6.41 26.71 27.12
C GLU A 210 5.02 27.22 26.68
N GLY A 211 3.95 26.65 27.27
CA GLY A 211 2.56 26.97 26.93
C GLY A 211 1.99 26.24 25.69
N LYS A 212 2.77 25.40 25.00
CA LYS A 212 2.28 24.51 23.94
C LYS A 212 1.89 23.13 24.45
N LEU A 213 1.18 22.37 23.60
CA LEU A 213 0.96 20.95 23.81
C LEU A 213 2.22 20.15 23.44
N HIS A 214 2.78 19.44 24.41
CA HIS A 214 3.86 18.47 24.22
C HIS A 214 3.30 17.15 23.63
N GLY A 215 2.59 17.26 22.50
CA GLY A 215 1.74 16.21 21.95
C GLY A 215 2.10 15.79 20.53
N TYR A 216 1.81 14.53 20.21
CA TYR A 216 2.16 13.88 18.94
C TYR A 216 1.02 12.95 18.46
N PRO A 217 0.98 12.52 17.18
CA PRO A 217 -0.21 11.90 16.59
C PRO A 217 -0.37 10.42 16.96
N GLY A 218 -1.54 10.01 17.46
CA GLY A 218 -1.82 8.61 17.85
C GLY A 218 -1.46 7.62 16.75
N HIS A 219 -2.13 7.75 15.61
CA HIS A 219 -1.71 7.12 14.35
C HIS A 219 -0.61 7.97 13.68
N PRO A 220 0.64 7.46 13.51
CA PRO A 220 1.67 8.15 12.73
C PRO A 220 1.21 8.33 11.28
N GLU A 221 1.54 9.46 10.68
CA GLU A 221 1.24 9.81 9.26
C GLU A 221 1.85 11.16 8.90
N ILE A 222 1.57 12.19 9.72
CA ILE A 222 1.98 13.58 9.45
C ILE A 222 3.49 13.70 9.33
N GLU A 223 4.25 12.88 10.07
CA GLU A 223 5.70 12.81 10.06
C GLU A 223 6.25 12.51 8.66
N LEU A 224 5.63 11.57 7.92
CA LEU A 224 6.02 11.22 6.55
C LEU A 224 5.63 12.33 5.57
N GLY A 225 4.36 12.78 5.62
CA GLY A 225 3.87 13.86 4.75
C GLY A 225 4.72 15.12 4.86
N LEU A 226 5.08 15.52 6.08
CA LEU A 226 5.95 16.66 6.37
C LEU A 226 7.36 16.51 5.77
N LEU A 227 7.96 15.32 5.82
CA LEU A 227 9.25 15.05 5.18
C LEU A 227 9.17 15.10 3.65
N ARG A 228 8.08 14.60 3.06
CA ARG A 228 7.81 14.72 1.61
C ARG A 228 7.59 16.17 1.20
N LEU A 229 6.87 16.95 2.00
CA LEU A 229 6.63 18.38 1.76
C LEU A 229 7.89 19.22 1.94
N TYR A 230 8.75 18.89 2.91
CA TYR A 230 10.10 19.47 3.00
C TYR A 230 10.90 19.15 1.74
N ASN A 231 10.85 17.91 1.23
CA ASN A 231 11.59 17.56 0.02
C ASN A 231 11.11 18.35 -1.21
N LEU A 232 9.80 18.62 -1.31
CA LEU A 232 9.20 19.42 -2.37
C LEU A 232 9.51 20.93 -2.25
N THR A 233 9.38 21.51 -1.04
CA THR A 233 9.38 22.97 -0.85
C THR A 233 10.73 23.54 -0.41
N LYS A 234 11.54 22.73 0.30
CA LYS A 234 12.71 23.15 1.08
C LYS A 234 12.40 24.22 2.15
N ASP A 235 11.13 24.41 2.51
CA ASP A 235 10.73 25.25 3.64
C ASP A 235 11.14 24.58 4.97
N PRO A 236 11.75 25.29 5.94
CA PRO A 236 12.21 24.68 7.19
C PRO A 236 11.06 24.23 8.11
N LEU A 237 9.85 24.77 7.98
CA LEU A 237 8.74 24.49 8.90
C LEU A 237 8.28 23.01 8.87
N PRO A 238 8.04 22.38 7.70
CA PRO A 238 7.75 20.95 7.67
C PRO A 238 8.83 20.08 8.31
N LEU A 239 10.11 20.41 8.13
CA LEU A 239 11.21 19.67 8.77
C LEU A 239 11.27 19.88 10.29
N LYS A 240 10.99 21.11 10.78
CA LYS A 240 10.87 21.40 12.23
C LYS A 240 9.81 20.50 12.85
N LEU A 241 8.61 20.48 12.27
CA LEU A 241 7.46 19.71 12.76
C LEU A 241 7.68 18.19 12.68
N ALA A 242 8.21 17.67 11.57
CA ALA A 242 8.52 16.25 11.45
C ALA A 242 9.56 15.81 12.50
N LYS A 243 10.64 16.59 12.67
CA LYS A 243 11.65 16.30 13.70
C LYS A 243 11.06 16.36 15.11
N TYR A 244 10.17 17.32 15.39
CA TYR A 244 9.47 17.40 16.66
C TYR A 244 8.63 16.15 16.94
N PHE A 245 7.64 15.83 16.08
CA PHE A 245 6.73 14.71 16.32
C PHE A 245 7.45 13.35 16.39
N ILE A 246 8.56 13.16 15.66
CA ILE A 246 9.37 11.93 15.74
C ILE A 246 10.12 11.84 17.08
N LEU A 247 10.65 12.95 17.60
CA LEU A 247 11.48 12.94 18.81
C LEU A 247 10.66 13.05 20.11
N GLU A 248 9.50 13.69 20.07
CA GLU A 248 8.56 13.76 21.21
C GLU A 248 7.86 12.41 21.47
N ARG A 249 7.78 11.55 20.44
CA ARG A 249 7.04 10.30 20.49
C ARG A 249 7.57 9.36 21.57
N CYS A 250 6.71 9.10 22.56
CA CYS A 250 7.00 8.29 23.75
C CYS A 250 8.09 8.86 24.66
N GLN A 251 8.38 10.16 24.59
CA GLN A 251 9.05 10.85 25.70
C GLN A 251 8.20 10.75 26.96
N LYS A 252 8.88 10.61 28.10
CA LYS A 252 8.26 10.48 29.41
C LYS A 252 8.57 11.72 30.25
N ASP A 253 7.59 12.18 31.00
CA ASP A 253 7.75 13.22 32.00
C ASP A 253 8.48 12.71 33.27
N GLU A 254 8.58 13.57 34.29
CA GLU A 254 9.17 13.23 35.59
C GLU A 254 8.41 12.15 36.38
N ASN A 255 7.14 11.89 36.03
CA ASN A 255 6.31 10.83 36.60
C ASN A 255 6.49 9.49 35.85
N GLY A 256 7.21 9.50 34.73
CA GLY A 256 7.41 8.34 33.86
C GLY A 256 6.28 8.14 32.85
N GLU A 257 5.49 9.17 32.57
CA GLU A 257 4.23 9.11 31.81
C GLU A 257 4.37 9.77 30.43
N ILE A 258 3.73 9.21 29.41
CA ILE A 258 3.75 9.76 28.05
C ILE A 258 2.54 10.70 27.84
N PHE A 259 2.60 11.55 26.81
CA PHE A 259 1.49 12.47 26.47
C PHE A 259 0.12 11.79 26.39
N TYR A 260 0.04 10.54 25.90
CA TYR A 260 -1.21 9.79 25.83
C TYR A 260 -1.76 9.34 27.19
N ASP A 261 -0.94 9.21 28.23
CA ASP A 261 -1.42 8.85 29.57
C ASP A 261 -2.17 10.04 30.17
N HIS A 262 -1.59 11.24 30.04
CA HIS A 262 -2.21 12.51 30.39
C HIS A 262 -3.49 12.78 29.59
N GLU A 263 -3.42 12.64 28.27
CA GLU A 263 -4.57 12.84 27.38
C GLU A 263 -5.69 11.82 27.64
N ALA A 264 -5.36 10.54 27.86
CA ALA A 264 -6.32 9.49 28.15
C ALA A 264 -7.04 9.74 29.48
N ARG A 265 -6.32 10.15 30.53
CA ARG A 265 -6.94 10.46 31.83
C ARG A 265 -7.76 11.74 31.80
N ALA A 266 -7.36 12.75 31.02
CA ALA A 266 -8.16 13.95 30.76
C ALA A 266 -9.51 13.67 30.06
N ARG A 267 -9.75 12.43 29.61
CA ARG A 267 -10.99 11.96 28.96
C ARG A 267 -11.44 10.56 29.39
N GLU A 268 -10.97 10.07 30.54
CA GLU A 268 -11.38 8.80 31.17
C GLU A 268 -11.23 7.55 30.27
N GLY A 269 -10.12 7.44 29.51
CA GLY A 269 -9.86 6.37 28.53
C GLY A 269 -8.65 5.46 28.81
N ASP A 270 -8.55 4.38 28.03
CA ASP A 270 -7.56 3.29 28.10
C ASP A 270 -6.50 3.41 26.97
N PRO A 271 -5.17 3.17 27.16
CA PRO A 271 -4.13 3.38 26.14
C PRO A 271 -3.95 2.37 24.97
N ASP A 272 -4.29 1.08 25.10
CA ASP A 272 -3.43 -0.01 24.55
C ASP A 272 -3.84 -0.75 23.22
N ASP A 273 -4.55 -0.15 22.22
CA ASP A 273 -5.14 -0.95 21.07
C ASP A 273 -4.95 -0.38 19.62
N HIS A 274 -4.09 -0.99 18.77
CA HIS A 274 -3.76 -0.58 17.36
C HIS A 274 -3.33 -1.74 16.40
N MET A 275 -3.60 -1.69 15.06
CA MET A 275 -3.04 -2.62 13.99
C MET A 275 -3.09 -2.05 12.52
N SER A 276 -2.30 -2.58 11.54
CA SER A 276 -2.19 -2.15 10.11
C SER A 276 -1.70 -3.24 9.08
N THR A 277 -1.60 -2.99 7.74
CA THR A 277 -0.86 -3.80 6.69
C THR A 277 -0.88 -3.25 5.22
N GLU A 278 -0.03 -3.77 4.28
CA GLU A 278 0.21 -3.22 2.91
C GLU A 278 0.40 -4.22 1.68
N LEU A 279 1.20 -3.89 0.62
CA LEU A 279 1.23 -4.47 -0.79
C LEU A 279 2.70 -4.70 -1.34
N PRO A 280 3.10 -4.88 -2.66
CA PRO A 280 2.45 -5.07 -4.00
C PRO A 280 3.04 -6.25 -4.88
N ASN A 281 3.25 -6.12 -6.23
CA ASN A 281 3.72 -7.21 -7.18
C ASN A 281 4.43 -6.70 -8.51
N PRO A 282 5.44 -7.39 -9.15
CA PRO A 282 6.29 -6.83 -10.23
C PRO A 282 6.46 -7.64 -11.57
N ASP A 283 6.99 -6.96 -12.61
CA ASP A 283 7.85 -7.44 -13.73
C ASP A 283 8.43 -6.19 -14.47
N VAL A 284 9.64 -6.23 -15.09
CA VAL A 284 10.36 -4.97 -15.49
C VAL A 284 11.23 -5.06 -16.77
N GLU A 285 11.11 -4.06 -17.68
CA GLU A 285 12.10 -3.69 -18.72
C GLU A 285 12.64 -2.28 -18.45
N LEU A 286 13.93 -2.01 -18.70
CA LEU A 286 14.53 -0.67 -18.52
C LEU A 286 15.26 -0.17 -19.78
N LYS A 287 14.80 0.96 -20.32
CA LYS A 287 15.46 1.72 -21.39
C LYS A 287 15.91 3.07 -20.84
N ILE A 288 17.19 3.40 -21.04
CA ILE A 288 17.84 4.56 -20.41
C ILE A 288 18.55 5.36 -21.49
N SER A 289 18.25 6.66 -21.56
CA SER A 289 18.84 7.62 -22.49
C SER A 289 18.86 9.01 -21.86
N GLY A 290 20.02 9.64 -21.78
CA GLY A 290 20.17 10.97 -21.20
C GLY A 290 21.48 11.67 -21.59
N PRO A 291 21.60 12.99 -21.32
CA PRO A 291 22.77 13.79 -21.69
C PRO A 291 23.98 13.59 -20.76
N LYS A 292 23.82 12.86 -19.65
CA LYS A 292 24.85 12.56 -18.64
C LYS A 292 24.80 11.08 -18.29
N ALA A 293 25.95 10.50 -17.92
CA ALA A 293 26.02 9.12 -17.48
C ALA A 293 25.56 8.96 -16.03
N VAL A 294 24.70 7.97 -15.75
CA VAL A 294 24.16 7.68 -14.40
C VAL A 294 24.55 6.26 -13.96
N LYS A 295 24.91 6.10 -12.69
CA LYS A 295 25.05 4.77 -12.05
C LYS A 295 23.67 4.18 -11.78
N LEU A 296 23.55 2.86 -11.80
CA LEU A 296 22.30 2.15 -11.59
C LEU A 296 22.49 1.04 -10.56
N ALA A 297 21.49 0.84 -9.70
CA ALA A 297 21.41 -0.29 -8.77
C ALA A 297 20.03 -0.93 -8.96
N LEU A 298 20.00 -2.18 -9.42
CA LEU A 298 18.76 -2.87 -9.80
C LEU A 298 18.49 -4.01 -8.83
N ARG A 299 17.41 -3.91 -8.03
CA ARG A 299 17.06 -4.97 -7.06
C ARG A 299 16.82 -6.30 -7.78
N ILE A 300 17.57 -7.32 -7.39
CA ILE A 300 17.40 -8.70 -7.78
C ILE A 300 16.62 -9.38 -6.64
N PRO A 301 15.34 -9.78 -6.84
CA PRO A 301 14.58 -10.43 -5.79
C PRO A 301 15.18 -11.77 -5.40
N ASP A 302 15.20 -12.10 -4.11
CA ASP A 302 15.86 -13.30 -3.56
C ASP A 302 15.38 -14.60 -4.22
N TRP A 303 14.08 -14.69 -4.54
CA TRP A 303 13.48 -15.83 -5.25
C TRP A 303 13.99 -16.03 -6.68
N ALA A 304 14.70 -15.05 -7.24
CA ALA A 304 15.34 -15.09 -8.56
C ALA A 304 16.88 -15.01 -8.50
N ALA A 305 17.48 -14.77 -7.33
CA ALA A 305 18.87 -14.34 -7.20
C ALA A 305 19.90 -15.33 -7.76
N SER A 306 19.59 -16.63 -7.76
CA SER A 306 20.45 -17.68 -8.34
C SER A 306 20.40 -17.75 -9.87
N ASN A 307 19.25 -17.44 -10.49
CA ASN A 307 18.91 -17.85 -11.86
C ASN A 307 18.38 -16.71 -12.75
N TYR A 308 18.44 -15.45 -12.32
CA TYR A 308 18.10 -14.31 -13.17
C TYR A 308 19.10 -14.15 -14.32
N THR A 309 18.67 -13.53 -15.42
CA THR A 309 19.59 -13.11 -16.50
C THR A 309 19.50 -11.62 -16.75
N CYS A 310 20.66 -10.96 -16.84
CA CYS A 310 20.77 -9.56 -17.27
C CYS A 310 21.38 -9.52 -18.67
N ARG A 311 20.60 -9.08 -19.67
CA ARG A 311 21.08 -8.76 -21.02
C ARG A 311 21.13 -7.25 -21.16
N SER A 312 22.29 -6.70 -20.83
CA SER A 312 22.63 -5.28 -20.95
C SER A 312 23.50 -5.03 -22.18
N SER A 313 23.47 -3.81 -22.72
CA SER A 313 24.51 -3.31 -23.65
C SER A 313 25.82 -2.91 -22.94
N LEU A 314 25.91 -3.12 -21.62
CA LEU A 314 27.09 -2.87 -20.79
C LEU A 314 27.78 -4.17 -20.38
N SER A 315 29.11 -4.16 -20.40
CA SER A 315 29.94 -5.19 -19.79
C SER A 315 30.23 -4.87 -18.32
N GLY A 316 30.05 -5.85 -17.44
CA GLY A 316 30.34 -5.72 -16.00
C GLY A 316 29.15 -5.24 -15.16
N GLY A 317 29.13 -5.69 -13.91
CA GLY A 317 28.14 -5.37 -12.90
C GLY A 317 28.34 -6.24 -11.67
N GLU A 318 28.12 -5.69 -10.47
CA GLU A 318 28.44 -6.33 -9.19
C GLU A 318 27.16 -6.47 -8.35
N LEU A 319 26.96 -7.65 -7.73
CA LEU A 319 25.80 -7.91 -6.88
C LEU A 319 26.17 -7.68 -5.41
N HIS A 320 25.54 -6.69 -4.78
CA HIS A 320 25.75 -6.32 -3.37
C HIS A 320 24.39 -6.01 -2.73
N ASP A 321 24.15 -6.47 -1.49
CA ASP A 321 22.89 -6.27 -0.74
C ASP A 321 21.59 -6.54 -1.53
N GLY A 322 21.61 -7.49 -2.46
CA GLY A 322 20.46 -7.81 -3.33
C GLY A 322 20.23 -6.82 -4.48
N TYR A 323 21.17 -5.91 -4.77
CA TYR A 323 21.14 -4.99 -5.91
C TYR A 323 22.29 -5.28 -6.88
N LEU A 324 21.97 -5.39 -8.17
CA LEU A 324 22.95 -5.41 -9.25
C LEU A 324 23.37 -3.98 -9.57
N HIS A 325 24.57 -3.60 -9.17
CA HIS A 325 25.20 -2.32 -9.47
C HIS A 325 25.84 -2.36 -10.85
N LEU A 326 25.44 -1.43 -11.73
CA LEU A 326 25.95 -1.33 -13.10
C LEU A 326 26.85 -0.09 -13.29
N PRO A 327 27.83 -0.15 -14.21
CA PRO A 327 28.66 1.00 -14.60
C PRO A 327 27.83 2.23 -15.01
N ALA A 328 28.41 3.42 -14.84
CA ALA A 328 27.73 4.67 -15.19
C ALA A 328 27.47 4.76 -16.70
N VAL A 329 26.22 5.01 -17.09
CA VAL A 329 25.78 4.93 -18.50
C VAL A 329 24.89 6.10 -18.91
N ALA A 330 25.11 6.63 -20.11
CA ALA A 330 24.28 7.68 -20.70
C ALA A 330 23.18 7.12 -21.64
N ASN A 331 23.46 6.02 -22.34
CA ASN A 331 22.49 5.32 -23.20
C ASN A 331 22.67 3.80 -23.09
N ALA A 332 21.63 3.07 -22.69
CA ALA A 332 21.59 1.61 -22.69
C ALA A 332 20.17 1.04 -22.71
N THR A 333 20.06 -0.22 -23.14
CA THR A 333 18.89 -1.06 -22.88
C THR A 333 19.32 -2.19 -21.94
N ILE A 334 18.59 -2.38 -20.85
CA ILE A 334 18.85 -3.40 -19.83
C ILE A 334 17.61 -4.28 -19.73
N ASN A 335 17.75 -5.53 -20.16
CA ASN A 335 16.71 -6.54 -20.06
C ASN A 335 17.05 -7.43 -18.86
N LEU A 336 16.29 -7.29 -17.77
CA LEU A 336 16.30 -8.28 -16.69
C LEU A 336 15.20 -9.31 -16.99
N THR A 337 15.56 -10.59 -16.91
CA THR A 337 14.59 -11.69 -16.99
C THR A 337 14.75 -12.52 -15.74
N PHE A 338 13.70 -12.52 -14.91
CA PHE A 338 13.59 -13.34 -13.72
C PHE A 338 12.85 -14.63 -14.08
N PRO A 339 13.35 -15.83 -13.72
CA PRO A 339 12.66 -17.08 -14.03
C PRO A 339 11.42 -17.23 -13.15
N LEU A 340 10.25 -16.91 -13.70
CA LEU A 340 8.95 -17.07 -13.04
C LEU A 340 8.49 -18.53 -12.99
N GLN A 341 9.37 -19.46 -12.65
CA GLN A 341 8.99 -20.86 -12.45
C GLN A 341 8.16 -21.00 -11.16
N PRO A 342 7.09 -21.82 -11.17
CA PRO A 342 6.36 -22.14 -9.96
C PRO A 342 7.21 -23.06 -9.07
N ARG A 343 7.12 -22.88 -7.76
CA ARG A 343 7.88 -23.63 -6.76
C ARG A 343 7.03 -23.93 -5.52
N LYS A 344 7.37 -25.03 -4.84
CA LYS A 344 6.92 -25.30 -3.47
C LYS A 344 7.76 -24.48 -2.48
N VAL A 345 7.12 -24.05 -1.40
CA VAL A 345 7.73 -23.31 -0.29
C VAL A 345 7.22 -23.92 1.02
N TYR A 346 8.13 -24.23 1.92
CA TYR A 346 7.87 -24.94 3.17
C TYR A 346 8.05 -23.95 4.33
N ALA A 347 7.28 -24.10 5.40
CA ALA A 347 7.44 -23.25 6.56
C ALA A 347 8.71 -23.63 7.34
N HIS A 348 9.36 -22.66 7.99
CA HIS A 348 10.51 -22.95 8.84
C HIS A 348 10.09 -23.86 10.01
N PRO A 349 10.83 -24.94 10.38
CA PRO A 349 10.36 -25.95 11.34
C PRO A 349 9.87 -25.43 12.70
N LYS A 350 10.43 -24.30 13.20
CA LYS A 350 9.94 -23.61 14.43
C LYS A 350 8.46 -23.16 14.37
N THR A 351 7.83 -23.14 13.21
CA THR A 351 6.40 -22.84 13.05
C THR A 351 5.49 -24.03 13.42
N GLY A 352 6.05 -25.24 13.57
CA GLY A 352 5.28 -26.47 13.74
C GLY A 352 4.43 -26.86 12.53
N LYS A 353 4.65 -26.20 11.37
CA LYS A 353 3.75 -26.24 10.23
C LYS A 353 4.31 -27.08 9.07
N ASP A 354 4.05 -28.38 9.12
CA ASP A 354 4.38 -29.32 8.05
C ASP A 354 3.34 -29.26 6.90
N GLU A 355 3.31 -28.12 6.22
CA GLU A 355 2.45 -27.86 5.07
C GLU A 355 3.25 -27.18 3.95
N ILE A 356 2.76 -27.35 2.72
CA ILE A 356 3.35 -26.85 1.49
C ILE A 356 2.54 -25.65 0.99
N CYS A 357 3.23 -24.55 0.73
CA CYS A 357 2.73 -23.38 0.00
C CYS A 357 3.24 -23.43 -1.45
N ILE A 358 2.50 -22.84 -2.40
CA ILE A 358 2.95 -22.69 -3.79
C ILE A 358 3.16 -21.21 -4.10
N MET A 359 4.29 -20.89 -4.74
CA MET A 359 4.62 -19.55 -5.20
C MET A 359 5.14 -19.55 -6.64
N ARG A 360 4.89 -18.47 -7.39
CA ARG A 360 5.47 -18.24 -8.73
C ARG A 360 5.93 -16.78 -8.82
N GLY A 361 7.21 -16.56 -9.01
CA GLY A 361 7.82 -15.26 -8.71
C GLY A 361 7.59 -14.89 -7.23
N PRO A 362 7.10 -13.67 -6.92
CA PRO A 362 6.69 -13.27 -5.57
C PRO A 362 5.21 -13.57 -5.25
N LEU A 363 4.41 -14.02 -6.23
CA LEU A 363 3.00 -14.32 -6.00
C LEU A 363 2.85 -15.61 -5.20
N VAL A 364 2.17 -15.50 -4.05
CA VAL A 364 1.58 -16.63 -3.32
C VAL A 364 0.32 -17.11 -4.03
N TYR A 365 0.12 -18.42 -4.10
CA TYR A 365 -1.05 -19.05 -4.70
C TYR A 365 -1.93 -19.72 -3.64
N CYS A 366 -3.16 -20.04 -4.03
CA CYS A 366 -4.14 -20.75 -3.20
C CYS A 366 -4.98 -21.71 -4.05
N VAL A 367 -5.44 -22.79 -3.43
CA VAL A 367 -6.51 -23.64 -3.96
C VAL A 367 -7.86 -23.03 -3.54
N GLU A 368 -8.83 -23.02 -4.45
CA GLU A 368 -10.23 -22.69 -4.17
C GLU A 368 -11.14 -23.86 -4.59
N ASP A 369 -12.24 -24.06 -3.86
CA ASP A 369 -13.26 -25.08 -4.14
C ASP A 369 -13.88 -24.94 -5.55
N VAL A 370 -14.23 -23.72 -5.95
CA VAL A 370 -14.76 -23.36 -7.28
C VAL A 370 -13.75 -23.56 -8.42
N GLY A 371 -12.46 -23.67 -8.11
CA GLY A 371 -11.43 -24.06 -9.08
C GLY A 371 -11.25 -25.57 -9.22
N ASN A 372 -11.82 -26.37 -8.31
CA ASN A 372 -11.53 -27.79 -8.14
C ASN A 372 -12.83 -28.57 -7.81
N PRO A 373 -13.80 -28.63 -8.75
CA PRO A 373 -15.13 -29.20 -8.48
C PRO A 373 -15.05 -30.66 -8.06
N GLY A 374 -15.79 -31.01 -7.00
CA GLY A 374 -15.77 -32.36 -6.41
C GLY A 374 -14.56 -32.65 -5.52
N VAL A 375 -13.67 -31.68 -5.29
CA VAL A 375 -12.55 -31.80 -4.34
C VAL A 375 -12.91 -31.13 -3.02
N ASP A 376 -12.86 -31.92 -1.94
CA ASP A 376 -12.78 -31.37 -0.59
C ASP A 376 -11.32 -30.98 -0.31
N ILE A 377 -11.09 -29.67 -0.15
CA ILE A 377 -9.75 -29.09 -0.02
C ILE A 377 -9.12 -29.27 1.37
N ASP A 378 -9.86 -29.79 2.35
CA ASP A 378 -9.32 -30.19 3.66
C ASP A 378 -8.93 -31.66 3.71
N HIS A 379 -9.35 -32.44 2.70
CA HIS A 379 -9.14 -33.87 2.56
C HIS A 379 -8.17 -34.21 1.41
N ILE A 380 -7.15 -33.38 1.23
CA ILE A 380 -6.07 -33.52 0.23
C ILE A 380 -4.69 -33.33 0.84
N ALA A 381 -3.69 -33.96 0.22
CA ALA A 381 -2.27 -33.63 0.43
C ALA A 381 -1.54 -33.53 -0.91
N LEU A 382 -0.62 -32.57 -1.03
CA LEU A 382 0.25 -32.44 -2.19
C LEU A 382 1.38 -33.48 -2.12
N ILE A 383 1.64 -34.15 -3.23
CA ILE A 383 2.83 -34.99 -3.36
C ILE A 383 4.03 -34.06 -3.52
N ASP A 384 5.12 -34.30 -2.79
CA ASP A 384 6.32 -33.46 -2.91
C ASP A 384 7.00 -33.59 -4.29
N GLY A 385 7.86 -32.62 -4.64
CA GLY A 385 8.53 -32.55 -5.95
C GLY A 385 8.00 -31.42 -6.86
N PRO A 386 8.15 -31.50 -8.19
CA PRO A 386 7.87 -30.38 -9.08
C PRO A 386 6.39 -29.95 -9.12
N VAL A 387 6.17 -28.73 -9.61
CA VAL A 387 4.87 -28.13 -9.92
C VAL A 387 5.00 -27.40 -11.27
N ALA A 388 3.90 -27.18 -11.98
CA ALA A 388 3.94 -26.65 -13.36
C ALA A 388 2.92 -25.53 -13.59
N ASP A 389 3.25 -24.60 -14.48
CA ASP A 389 2.27 -23.64 -15.00
C ASP A 389 1.16 -24.39 -15.73
N ALA A 390 -0.08 -24.03 -15.43
CA ALA A 390 -1.29 -24.62 -15.97
C ALA A 390 -2.03 -23.61 -16.88
N PRO A 391 -3.02 -24.05 -17.68
CA PRO A 391 -3.72 -23.19 -18.63
C PRO A 391 -4.23 -21.89 -17.97
N ALA A 392 -4.01 -20.77 -18.65
CA ALA A 392 -4.39 -19.46 -18.14
C ALA A 392 -5.92 -19.33 -18.02
N ALA A 393 -6.37 -18.71 -16.94
CA ALA A 393 -7.76 -18.47 -16.63
C ALA A 393 -8.13 -16.98 -16.76
N THR A 394 -9.43 -16.69 -16.84
CA THR A 394 -9.94 -15.34 -16.58
C THR A 394 -10.52 -15.30 -15.16
N ILE A 395 -10.03 -14.38 -14.32
CA ILE A 395 -10.48 -14.23 -12.93
C ILE A 395 -10.64 -12.73 -12.62
N ALA A 396 -11.77 -12.33 -12.04
CA ALA A 396 -12.01 -10.95 -11.62
C ALA A 396 -11.84 -9.88 -12.73
N ASP A 397 -12.22 -10.21 -13.97
CA ASP A 397 -11.99 -9.41 -15.20
C ASP A 397 -10.52 -9.26 -15.62
N VAL A 398 -9.60 -9.98 -14.97
CA VAL A 398 -8.21 -10.16 -15.41
C VAL A 398 -8.16 -11.37 -16.34
N GLU A 399 -7.78 -11.15 -17.59
CA GLU A 399 -7.45 -12.18 -18.59
C GLU A 399 -6.03 -12.71 -18.33
N ASP A 400 -5.66 -13.82 -18.97
CA ASP A 400 -4.29 -14.37 -18.97
C ASP A 400 -3.72 -14.66 -17.57
N VAL A 401 -4.58 -14.97 -16.59
CA VAL A 401 -4.15 -15.33 -15.22
C VAL A 401 -3.52 -16.71 -15.25
N VAL A 402 -2.19 -16.77 -15.16
CA VAL A 402 -1.46 -18.03 -15.01
C VAL A 402 -1.98 -18.78 -13.78
N THR A 403 -2.37 -20.03 -13.98
CA THR A 403 -2.72 -20.98 -12.91
C THR A 403 -1.56 -21.96 -12.72
N ILE A 404 -1.54 -22.71 -11.62
CA ILE A 404 -0.50 -23.71 -11.35
C ILE A 404 -1.17 -25.06 -11.09
N SER A 405 -0.61 -26.13 -11.66
CA SER A 405 -0.96 -27.50 -11.33
C SER A 405 0.05 -28.09 -10.34
N SER A 406 -0.45 -28.83 -9.35
CA SER A 406 0.36 -29.70 -8.51
C SER A 406 -0.32 -31.07 -8.37
N PRO A 407 0.44 -32.18 -8.44
CA PRO A 407 -0.06 -33.49 -8.10
C PRO A 407 -0.42 -33.57 -6.61
N ARG A 408 -1.48 -34.31 -6.31
CA ARG A 408 -2.02 -34.56 -4.97
C ARG A 408 -2.59 -35.98 -4.85
N LYS A 409 -2.79 -36.43 -3.61
CA LYS A 409 -3.65 -37.57 -3.25
C LYS A 409 -4.85 -37.09 -2.42
N GLU A 410 -5.95 -37.83 -2.47
CA GLU A 410 -7.19 -37.58 -1.69
C GLU A 410 -7.27 -38.51 -0.48
N LEU A 411 -7.83 -38.04 0.63
CA LEU A 411 -8.09 -38.84 1.83
C LEU A 411 -9.23 -39.83 1.52
N VAL A 412 -8.97 -41.15 1.62
CA VAL A 412 -9.95 -42.19 1.25
C VAL A 412 -10.68 -42.82 2.43
N ASN A 413 -10.25 -42.58 3.67
CA ASN A 413 -10.93 -43.03 4.88
C ASN A 413 -11.64 -41.89 5.63
N THR A 414 -12.43 -41.07 4.93
CA THR A 414 -13.23 -39.97 5.52
C THR A 414 -14.44 -40.46 6.34
N ASN A 415 -15.04 -41.60 5.96
CA ASN A 415 -16.25 -42.13 6.62
C ASN A 415 -15.90 -42.93 7.88
N TRP A 416 -15.60 -42.24 8.98
CA TRP A 416 -15.37 -42.88 10.30
C TRP A 416 -16.69 -43.10 11.06
N PRO A 417 -16.80 -44.19 11.86
CA PRO A 417 -17.99 -44.46 12.69
C PRO A 417 -18.06 -43.60 13.97
N SER A 418 -17.05 -42.76 14.21
CA SER A 418 -16.88 -41.92 15.40
C SER A 418 -16.05 -40.68 15.03
N LEU A 419 -16.15 -39.61 15.81
CA LEU A 419 -15.32 -38.40 15.67
C LEU A 419 -13.82 -38.67 15.90
N TYR A 420 -13.48 -39.79 16.57
CA TYR A 420 -12.11 -40.20 16.87
C TYR A 420 -11.90 -41.67 16.51
N SER A 421 -10.71 -41.99 16.00
CA SER A 421 -10.28 -43.35 15.66
C SER A 421 -8.83 -43.58 16.11
N SER A 422 -8.44 -44.85 16.27
CA SER A 422 -7.05 -45.28 16.40
C SER A 422 -6.34 -45.43 15.04
N GLU A 423 -7.08 -45.39 13.92
CA GLU A 423 -6.51 -45.37 12.58
C GLU A 423 -6.08 -43.96 12.15
N GLY A 424 -4.94 -43.87 11.46
CA GLY A 424 -4.48 -42.62 10.86
C GLY A 424 -5.24 -42.22 9.59
N TRP A 425 -5.01 -40.99 9.15
CA TRP A 425 -5.44 -40.52 7.82
C TRP A 425 -4.73 -41.30 6.71
N ARG A 426 -5.48 -41.92 5.80
CA ARG A 426 -4.95 -42.68 4.66
C ARG A 426 -5.35 -42.03 3.34
N TYR A 427 -4.37 -41.54 2.61
CA TYR A 427 -4.55 -41.06 1.24
C TYR A 427 -4.60 -42.22 0.24
N GLY A 428 -5.36 -42.07 -0.85
CA GLY A 428 -5.49 -43.08 -1.90
C GLY A 428 -4.34 -43.04 -2.91
N GLU A 429 -4.09 -44.15 -3.60
CA GLU A 429 -2.97 -44.25 -4.56
C GLU A 429 -3.16 -43.46 -5.86
N LEU A 430 -4.39 -43.08 -6.19
CA LEU A 430 -4.67 -42.31 -7.41
C LEU A 430 -4.21 -40.85 -7.25
N THR A 431 -3.03 -40.55 -7.80
CA THR A 431 -2.59 -39.17 -8.04
C THR A 431 -3.58 -38.45 -8.95
N LYS A 432 -3.98 -37.25 -8.55
CA LYS A 432 -4.78 -36.30 -9.34
C LYS A 432 -4.09 -34.95 -9.33
N GLU A 433 -4.39 -34.12 -10.31
CA GLU A 433 -3.98 -32.72 -10.28
C GLU A 433 -4.86 -31.87 -9.33
N LEU A 434 -4.34 -30.71 -8.96
CA LEU A 434 -5.02 -29.66 -8.22
C LEU A 434 -4.65 -28.29 -8.80
N THR A 435 -5.66 -27.48 -9.11
CA THR A 435 -5.50 -26.17 -9.75
C THR A 435 -5.43 -25.06 -8.69
N PHE A 436 -4.32 -24.32 -8.72
CA PHE A 436 -4.04 -23.16 -7.87
C PHE A 436 -4.18 -21.84 -8.64
N VAL A 437 -4.63 -20.79 -7.97
CA VAL A 437 -4.76 -19.43 -8.49
C VAL A 437 -4.05 -18.40 -7.58
N PRO A 438 -3.61 -17.23 -8.09
CA PRO A 438 -2.95 -16.22 -7.26
C PRO A 438 -3.83 -15.77 -6.08
N PHE A 439 -3.25 -15.74 -4.88
CA PHE A 439 -3.97 -15.48 -3.62
C PHE A 439 -4.73 -14.15 -3.59
N PHE A 440 -4.27 -13.13 -4.33
CA PHE A 440 -4.93 -11.82 -4.42
C PHE A 440 -6.18 -11.81 -5.33
N LEU A 441 -6.41 -12.86 -6.12
CA LEU A 441 -7.57 -13.02 -7.01
C LEU A 441 -8.67 -13.94 -6.44
N ARG A 442 -8.43 -14.58 -5.30
CA ARG A 442 -9.40 -15.45 -4.60
C ARG A 442 -10.73 -14.74 -4.31
N MET A 443 -11.78 -15.51 -4.07
CA MET A 443 -13.14 -15.05 -3.71
C MET A 443 -13.85 -14.21 -4.80
N ASN A 444 -13.32 -14.18 -6.03
CA ASN A 444 -13.91 -13.47 -7.16
C ASN A 444 -14.73 -14.38 -8.11
N ARG A 445 -14.92 -15.67 -7.76
CA ARG A 445 -15.54 -16.69 -8.64
C ARG A 445 -16.81 -17.35 -8.09
N GLY A 446 -17.22 -17.03 -6.86
CA GLY A 446 -18.24 -17.81 -6.13
C GLY A 446 -17.61 -19.01 -5.43
N GLY A 447 -18.32 -20.13 -5.39
CA GLY A 447 -17.96 -21.32 -4.60
C GLY A 447 -18.71 -21.42 -3.27
N ASN A 448 -18.37 -22.40 -2.45
CA ASN A 448 -18.86 -22.52 -1.06
C ASN A 448 -17.99 -21.71 -0.08
N GLY A 449 -16.87 -21.15 -0.56
CA GLY A 449 -15.94 -20.32 0.22
C GLY A 449 -14.71 -21.07 0.71
N GLY A 450 -14.53 -22.34 0.31
CA GLY A 450 -13.35 -23.13 0.62
C GLY A 450 -12.10 -22.56 -0.07
N MET A 451 -11.11 -22.14 0.72
CA MET A 451 -9.80 -21.71 0.21
C MET A 451 -8.66 -22.10 1.18
N ARG A 452 -7.54 -22.57 0.61
CA ARG A 452 -6.29 -22.86 1.34
C ARG A 452 -5.08 -22.31 0.59
N VAL A 453 -4.14 -21.69 1.31
CA VAL A 453 -2.82 -21.26 0.80
C VAL A 453 -1.77 -22.35 1.05
N TRP A 454 -1.79 -22.86 2.27
CA TRP A 454 -0.98 -23.99 2.72
C TRP A 454 -1.83 -25.25 2.65
N VAL A 455 -1.26 -26.34 2.13
CA VAL A 455 -1.90 -27.66 1.98
C VAL A 455 -0.95 -28.70 2.55
N LYS A 456 -1.47 -29.75 3.19
CA LYS A 456 -0.63 -30.82 3.77
C LYS A 456 0.34 -31.40 2.73
N GLY A 457 1.58 -31.62 3.13
CA GLY A 457 2.55 -32.36 2.32
C GLY A 457 2.44 -33.87 2.56
N ILE A 458 2.80 -34.66 1.55
CA ILE A 458 3.22 -36.05 1.69
C ILE A 458 4.47 -36.29 0.84
N LEU A 459 5.40 -37.07 1.39
CA LEU A 459 6.54 -37.59 0.62
C LEU A 459 6.03 -38.54 -0.48
N SER A 460 6.78 -38.62 -1.58
CA SER A 460 6.46 -39.41 -2.78
C SER A 460 6.62 -40.92 -2.58
#